data_AF-A0A359EFI7-F1
#
_entry.id   AF-A0A359EFI7-F1
#
_cell.length_a   1.000
_cell.length_b   1.000
_cell.length_c   1.000
_cell.angle_alpha   90.00
_cell.angle_beta   90.00
_cell.angle_gamma   90.00
#
_symmetry.space_group_name_H-M   'P 1'
#
loop_
_entity.id
_entity.type
_entity.pdbx_description
1 polymer ?
#
loop_
_entity_poly.entity_id
_entity_poly.type
_entity_poly.pdbx_seq_one_letter_code
_entity_poly.pdbx_strand_id
1 'polypeptide(L)'
;MFQSDSDDPKPPPRKKNKAPRRWKRISLSPITLALIFLVNLLVLIILGWPLLQERFNLPIAAAPWSLGAESTPLGVSATPGPPSETPTPSKTPTPSKTPTATHTSTPSHTPTPSHTPTASATLPAVTTDPDAWEQGLLVLSLQEGLDAHLFVYQPLAQDNGAALPFLRLTTGSWQDVAPALSPDGKQLAFASNRSGQWDLYLLNLASGEITRVTNTPEYDSAPSFSADGLWLAYESYLDDSLEIVIAPIDAEQDAIQLTSHLGADSSPAWSPTGRQIAFVSTRGGSNHIWLADLDKTGDDRFVQLSRAYEATARHPVWSTDGR
;
A
#
# COMPACT_ATOMS: atom_id res chain seq x y z
N MET A 1 3.62 -82.62 -12.93
CA MET A 1 2.34 -82.03 -12.49
C MET A 1 2.68 -81.07 -11.37
N PHE A 2 2.90 -79.80 -11.69
CA PHE A 2 3.20 -78.74 -10.72
C PHE A 2 2.30 -77.56 -11.08
N GLN A 3 1.36 -77.26 -10.17
CA GLN A 3 0.46 -76.12 -10.24
C GLN A 3 1.23 -74.86 -9.84
N SER A 4 1.11 -73.82 -10.66
CA SER A 4 1.60 -72.47 -10.38
C SER A 4 0.53 -71.71 -9.58
N ASP A 5 0.81 -71.39 -8.32
CA ASP A 5 0.06 -70.40 -7.57
C ASP A 5 0.40 -69.00 -8.08
N SER A 6 -0.62 -68.29 -8.58
CA SER A 6 -0.56 -66.87 -8.90
C SER A 6 -1.43 -66.11 -7.89
N ASP A 7 -0.83 -65.66 -6.79
CA ASP A 7 -1.44 -64.73 -5.84
C ASP A 7 -1.28 -63.29 -6.35
N ASP A 8 -2.32 -62.79 -7.03
CA ASP A 8 -2.44 -61.36 -7.34
C ASP A 8 -3.03 -60.60 -6.12
N PRO A 9 -2.40 -59.51 -5.64
CA PRO A 9 -2.91 -58.76 -4.51
C PRO A 9 -4.14 -57.92 -4.90
N LYS A 10 -5.22 -58.09 -4.13
CA LYS A 10 -6.50 -57.38 -4.28
C LYS A 10 -6.31 -55.86 -4.13
N PRO A 11 -6.91 -55.02 -5.01
CA PRO A 11 -6.82 -53.57 -4.89
C PRO A 11 -7.55 -53.04 -3.64
N PRO A 12 -7.08 -51.95 -3.02
CA PRO A 12 -7.67 -51.39 -1.82
C PRO A 12 -9.07 -50.80 -2.07
N PRO A 13 -9.96 -50.78 -1.06
CA PRO A 13 -11.33 -50.31 -1.23
C PRO A 13 -11.39 -48.80 -1.51
N ARG A 14 -12.15 -48.42 -2.54
CA ARG A 14 -12.48 -47.01 -2.86
C ARG A 14 -13.13 -46.33 -1.65
N LYS A 15 -12.49 -45.28 -1.12
CA LYS A 15 -13.11 -44.36 -0.14
C LYS A 15 -14.33 -43.70 -0.77
N LYS A 16 -15.50 -43.84 -0.13
CA LYS A 16 -16.72 -43.14 -0.52
C LYS A 16 -16.57 -41.66 -0.14
N ASN A 17 -16.49 -40.78 -1.15
CA ASN A 17 -16.54 -39.33 -0.92
C ASN A 17 -17.89 -38.96 -0.29
N LYS A 18 -17.86 -38.30 0.88
CA LYS A 18 -19.06 -37.70 1.49
C LYS A 18 -19.50 -36.52 0.62
N ALA A 19 -20.80 -36.43 0.34
CA ALA A 19 -21.38 -35.33 -0.41
C ALA A 19 -21.15 -33.97 0.29
N PRO A 20 -20.99 -32.86 -0.46
CA PRO A 20 -20.78 -31.53 0.12
C PRO A 20 -21.99 -31.11 0.97
N ARG A 21 -21.72 -30.53 2.14
CA ARG A 21 -22.74 -29.99 3.04
C ARG A 21 -23.47 -28.85 2.31
N ARG A 22 -24.79 -29.02 2.08
CA ARG A 22 -25.68 -27.94 1.62
C ARG A 22 -25.83 -26.91 2.72
N TRP A 23 -25.25 -25.73 2.55
CA TRP A 23 -25.48 -24.57 3.40
C TRP A 23 -26.90 -24.06 3.16
N LYS A 24 -27.70 -23.92 4.22
CA LYS A 24 -29.03 -23.30 4.12
C LYS A 24 -28.83 -21.79 3.88
N ARG A 25 -29.26 -21.29 2.72
CA ARG A 25 -29.39 -19.85 2.48
C ARG A 25 -30.37 -19.28 3.50
N ILE A 26 -29.88 -18.43 4.39
CA ILE A 26 -30.73 -17.61 5.27
C ILE A 26 -31.15 -16.42 4.42
N SER A 27 -32.38 -16.41 3.91
CA SER A 27 -32.94 -15.23 3.24
C SER A 27 -33.56 -14.32 4.30
N LEU A 28 -32.96 -13.16 4.55
CA LEU A 28 -33.57 -12.11 5.36
C LEU A 28 -34.73 -11.50 4.57
N SER A 29 -35.86 -11.25 5.24
CA SER A 29 -36.98 -10.57 4.59
C SER A 29 -36.63 -9.11 4.28
N PRO A 30 -37.25 -8.47 3.27
CA PRO A 30 -37.05 -7.05 2.98
C PRO A 30 -37.32 -6.15 4.19
N ILE A 31 -38.26 -6.56 5.05
CA ILE A 31 -38.61 -5.85 6.29
C ILE A 31 -37.44 -5.91 7.28
N THR A 32 -36.79 -7.07 7.41
CA THR A 32 -35.65 -7.24 8.32
C THR A 32 -34.45 -6.40 7.87
N LEU A 33 -34.20 -6.33 6.55
CA LEU A 33 -33.18 -5.46 5.96
C LEU A 33 -33.48 -3.96 6.20
N ALA A 34 -34.74 -3.54 6.00
CA ALA A 34 -35.15 -2.16 6.26
C ALA A 34 -34.98 -1.78 7.75
N LEU A 35 -35.25 -2.73 8.65
CA LEU A 35 -35.12 -2.50 10.09
C LEU A 35 -33.64 -2.38 10.52
N ILE A 36 -32.77 -3.24 9.98
CA ILE A 36 -31.32 -3.15 10.19
C ILE A 36 -30.78 -1.81 9.65
N PHE A 37 -31.26 -1.38 8.48
CA PHE A 37 -30.86 -0.11 7.89
C PHE A 37 -31.28 1.09 8.75
N LEU A 38 -32.52 1.09 9.26
CA LEU A 38 -33.02 2.15 10.15
C LEU A 38 -32.25 2.21 11.47
N VAL A 39 -31.90 1.06 12.05
CA VAL A 39 -31.10 1.01 13.28
C VAL A 39 -29.69 1.54 13.04
N ASN A 40 -29.02 1.14 11.95
CA ASN A 40 -27.69 1.66 11.61
C ASN A 40 -27.72 3.16 11.32
N LEU A 41 -28.75 3.66 10.64
CA LEU A 41 -28.93 5.09 10.39
C LEU A 41 -29.11 5.87 11.69
N LEU A 42 -29.89 5.33 12.64
CA LEU A 42 -30.08 5.94 13.96
C LEU A 42 -28.77 5.99 14.76
N VAL A 43 -27.97 4.92 14.72
CA VAL A 43 -26.65 4.86 15.38
C VAL A 43 -25.69 5.89 14.78
N LEU A 44 -25.66 6.03 13.45
CA LEU A 44 -24.83 7.03 12.78
C LEU A 44 -25.25 8.46 13.12
N ILE A 45 -26.55 8.72 13.26
CA ILE A 45 -27.04 10.04 13.70
C ILE A 45 -26.63 10.29 15.15
N ILE A 46 -26.80 9.34 16.06
CA ILE A 46 -26.46 9.50 17.48
C ILE A 46 -24.94 9.69 17.68
N LEU A 47 -24.11 8.92 16.97
CA LEU A 47 -22.65 9.00 17.10
C LEU A 47 -22.02 10.11 16.26
N GLY A 48 -22.61 10.45 15.13
CA GLY A 48 -22.11 11.49 14.23
C GLY A 48 -22.52 12.91 14.61
N TRP A 49 -23.66 13.08 15.29
CA TRP A 49 -24.18 14.40 15.68
C TRP A 49 -23.24 15.19 16.61
N PRO A 50 -22.59 14.60 17.63
CA PRO A 50 -21.63 15.30 18.48
C PRO A 50 -20.42 15.82 17.68
N LEU A 51 -19.91 15.03 16.71
CA LEU A 51 -18.78 15.40 15.86
C LEU A 51 -19.14 16.55 14.90
N LEU A 52 -20.39 16.59 14.43
CA LEU A 52 -20.89 17.67 13.59
C LEU A 52 -21.09 18.97 14.40
N GLN A 53 -21.50 18.86 15.67
CA GLN A 53 -21.62 20.01 16.57
C GLN A 53 -20.26 20.67 16.86
N GLU A 54 -19.21 19.88 17.10
CA GLU A 54 -17.85 20.40 17.31
C GLU A 54 -17.29 21.08 16.06
N ARG A 55 -17.53 20.50 14.87
CA ARG A 55 -16.98 21.02 13.61
C ARG A 55 -17.62 22.33 13.16
N PHE A 56 -18.87 22.59 13.54
CA PHE A 56 -19.66 23.74 13.06
C PHE A 56 -20.14 24.68 14.17
N ASN A 57 -19.74 24.46 15.43
CA ASN A 57 -20.08 25.29 16.59
C ASN A 57 -21.60 25.57 16.70
N LEU A 58 -22.42 24.55 16.45
CA LEU A 58 -23.88 24.66 16.47
C LEU A 58 -24.40 24.72 17.92
N PRO A 59 -25.42 25.54 18.23
CA PRO A 59 -25.97 25.63 19.57
C PRO A 59 -26.57 24.30 20.03
N ILE A 60 -26.37 23.97 21.30
CA ILE A 60 -27.00 22.82 21.95
C ILE A 60 -28.51 23.10 22.04
N ALA A 61 -29.30 22.51 21.15
CA ALA A 61 -30.75 22.52 21.30
C ALA A 61 -31.14 21.59 22.46
N ALA A 62 -31.69 22.15 23.54
CA ALA A 62 -32.33 21.36 24.58
C ALA A 62 -33.57 20.65 23.98
N ALA A 63 -33.70 19.35 24.24
CA ALA A 63 -34.83 18.55 23.76
C ALA A 63 -36.18 19.07 24.33
N PRO A 64 -37.30 19.01 23.56
CA PRO A 64 -38.56 19.65 23.92
C PRO A 64 -39.41 18.92 24.98
N TRP A 65 -38.82 18.13 25.87
CA TRP A 65 -39.55 17.40 26.91
C TRP A 65 -38.77 17.36 28.23
N SER A 66 -38.77 18.49 28.95
CA SER A 66 -38.50 18.50 30.39
C SER A 66 -39.68 19.17 31.11
N LEU A 67 -40.44 18.35 31.83
CA LEU A 67 -41.47 18.76 32.78
C LEU A 67 -40.81 19.29 34.06
N GLY A 68 -41.18 20.51 34.45
CA GLY A 68 -41.34 20.95 35.85
C GLY A 68 -40.08 21.16 36.71
N ALA A 69 -39.74 22.42 36.97
CA ALA A 69 -39.83 23.02 38.31
C ALA A 69 -39.52 24.54 38.25
N GLU A 70 -40.45 25.33 38.77
CA GLU A 70 -40.31 26.74 39.18
C GLU A 70 -39.03 27.00 40.00
N SER A 71 -38.39 28.17 39.98
CA SER A 71 -38.96 29.49 40.30
C SER A 71 -38.10 30.67 39.81
N THR A 72 -38.77 31.71 39.30
CA THR A 72 -38.31 33.13 39.15
C THR A 72 -38.48 33.90 40.48
N PRO A 73 -38.10 35.21 40.66
CA PRO A 73 -37.78 36.28 39.69
C PRO A 73 -36.51 37.10 40.08
N LEU A 74 -36.03 38.19 39.43
CA LEU A 74 -36.57 39.42 38.81
C LEU A 74 -35.51 39.96 37.82
N GLY A 75 -35.86 40.38 36.58
CA GLY A 75 -36.18 41.77 36.17
C GLY A 75 -34.90 42.52 35.74
N VAL A 76 -34.77 43.36 34.70
CA VAL A 76 -35.60 44.12 33.73
C VAL A 76 -34.56 44.52 32.63
N SER A 77 -34.77 44.54 31.31
CA SER A 77 -35.50 45.58 30.55
C SER A 77 -35.30 45.42 29.02
N ALA A 78 -36.42 45.50 28.29
CA ALA A 78 -36.67 46.14 26.98
C ALA A 78 -35.77 45.90 25.72
N THR A 79 -36.27 45.00 24.87
CA THR A 79 -36.66 45.08 23.43
C THR A 79 -36.75 46.48 22.72
N PRO A 80 -37.06 46.60 21.40
CA PRO A 80 -36.65 45.87 20.17
C PRO A 80 -36.47 46.79 18.92
N GLY A 81 -36.10 46.23 17.75
CA GLY A 81 -36.63 46.69 16.46
C GLY A 81 -35.76 46.39 15.22
N PRO A 82 -36.35 46.05 14.04
CA PRO A 82 -35.79 44.99 13.19
C PRO A 82 -35.57 45.45 11.71
N PRO A 83 -35.62 44.61 10.64
CA PRO A 83 -34.58 44.54 9.60
C PRO A 83 -35.13 44.83 8.17
N SER A 84 -34.32 44.59 7.13
CA SER A 84 -34.66 44.29 5.70
C SER A 84 -33.58 44.87 4.78
N GLU A 85 -33.23 44.42 3.57
CA GLU A 85 -33.50 43.28 2.68
C GLU A 85 -32.44 43.39 1.54
N THR A 86 -32.08 42.28 0.89
CA THR A 86 -31.28 42.16 -0.36
C THR A 86 -32.12 42.63 -1.60
N PRO A 87 -31.71 42.61 -2.91
CA PRO A 87 -30.43 42.38 -3.65
C PRO A 87 -30.19 43.30 -4.89
N THR A 88 -29.29 42.90 -5.82
CA THR A 88 -29.16 43.13 -7.30
C THR A 88 -27.93 43.89 -7.89
N PRO A 89 -27.51 43.59 -9.17
CA PRO A 89 -26.09 43.58 -9.63
C PRO A 89 -25.78 44.50 -10.85
N SER A 90 -24.51 44.55 -11.30
CA SER A 90 -24.12 45.05 -12.65
C SER A 90 -22.66 44.66 -13.00
N LYS A 91 -22.41 43.85 -14.03
CA LYS A 91 -22.18 44.14 -15.48
C LYS A 91 -20.76 44.59 -15.86
N THR A 92 -20.10 43.74 -16.67
CA THR A 92 -18.88 43.97 -17.49
C THR A 92 -19.20 44.78 -18.77
N PRO A 93 -18.21 45.43 -19.41
CA PRO A 93 -17.70 44.91 -20.70
C PRO A 93 -16.18 45.10 -20.97
N THR A 94 -15.71 44.36 -21.97
CA THR A 94 -14.34 44.07 -22.47
C THR A 94 -13.87 45.07 -23.59
N PRO A 95 -12.88 44.78 -24.46
CA PRO A 95 -11.41 45.04 -24.45
C PRO A 95 -10.90 46.08 -25.50
N SER A 96 -9.59 46.38 -25.55
CA SER A 96 -8.91 46.79 -26.82
C SER A 96 -7.37 46.77 -26.84
N LYS A 97 -6.85 46.00 -27.82
CA LYS A 97 -5.87 46.31 -28.89
C LYS A 97 -4.41 46.72 -28.60
N THR A 98 -3.50 45.91 -29.14
CA THR A 98 -2.11 46.16 -29.60
C THR A 98 -2.08 47.08 -30.84
N PRO A 99 -0.98 47.83 -31.14
CA PRO A 99 -0.01 47.39 -32.18
C PRO A 99 1.48 47.89 -32.07
N THR A 100 2.41 47.07 -32.62
CA THR A 100 3.53 47.38 -33.55
C THR A 100 4.83 48.13 -33.15
N ALA A 101 5.92 47.34 -33.04
CA ALA A 101 7.19 47.28 -33.82
C ALA A 101 8.38 48.31 -33.75
N THR A 102 9.58 47.70 -33.59
CA THR A 102 10.95 47.93 -34.16
C THR A 102 11.80 49.14 -33.74
N HIS A 103 13.02 48.92 -33.22
CA HIS A 103 14.32 49.23 -33.84
C HIS A 103 15.54 48.99 -32.90
N THR A 104 16.63 48.57 -33.56
CA THR A 104 18.00 48.16 -33.21
C THR A 104 18.82 49.10 -32.30
N SER A 105 19.67 48.54 -31.42
CA SER A 105 21.13 48.81 -31.32
C SER A 105 21.80 48.18 -30.08
N THR A 106 22.99 47.62 -30.29
CA THR A 106 23.95 47.13 -29.29
C THR A 106 24.99 48.22 -29.01
N PRO A 107 25.54 48.31 -27.78
CA PRO A 107 27.00 48.17 -27.68
C PRO A 107 27.46 47.28 -26.52
N SER A 108 28.73 46.90 -26.65
CA SER A 108 29.54 45.92 -25.92
C SER A 108 30.10 46.47 -24.61
N HIS A 109 30.17 45.64 -23.56
CA HIS A 109 31.10 45.83 -22.43
C HIS A 109 31.55 44.47 -21.86
N THR A 110 32.86 44.27 -21.80
CA THR A 110 33.58 43.20 -21.08
C THR A 110 33.94 43.69 -19.68
N PRO A 111 33.94 42.80 -18.65
CA PRO A 111 35.21 42.55 -17.96
C PRO A 111 35.48 41.06 -17.60
N THR A 112 36.77 40.78 -17.51
CA THR A 112 37.54 39.59 -17.10
C THR A 112 37.11 38.91 -15.80
N PRO A 113 37.46 37.61 -15.62
CA PRO A 113 38.23 37.24 -14.43
C PRO A 113 39.44 36.32 -14.74
N SER A 114 40.57 36.62 -14.09
CA SER A 114 41.72 35.74 -13.88
C SER A 114 41.35 34.65 -12.89
N HIS A 115 41.76 33.39 -13.12
CA HIS A 115 42.34 32.48 -12.12
C HIS A 115 42.98 31.27 -12.85
N THR A 116 44.28 31.07 -12.66
CA THR A 116 45.01 29.84 -13.00
C THR A 116 44.93 28.87 -11.84
N PRO A 117 44.85 27.55 -12.09
CA PRO A 117 45.50 26.60 -11.20
C PRO A 117 46.47 25.67 -11.94
N THR A 118 47.71 25.67 -11.44
CA THR A 118 48.71 24.60 -11.57
C THR A 118 48.54 23.69 -10.36
N ALA A 119 48.39 22.37 -10.54
CA ALA A 119 48.88 21.36 -9.59
C ALA A 119 48.92 19.97 -10.23
N SER A 120 50.14 19.46 -10.37
CA SER A 120 50.44 18.03 -10.46
C SER A 120 50.36 17.44 -9.05
N ALA A 121 49.70 16.31 -8.86
CA ALA A 121 49.85 15.50 -7.64
C ALA A 121 49.72 14.02 -7.97
N THR A 122 50.78 13.27 -7.67
CA THR A 122 50.77 11.81 -7.65
C THR A 122 50.25 11.32 -6.28
N LEU A 123 49.62 10.15 -6.37
CA LEU A 123 48.62 9.51 -5.51
C LEU A 123 49.12 9.05 -4.12
N PRO A 124 48.19 8.82 -3.18
CA PRO A 124 48.34 7.75 -2.20
C PRO A 124 47.38 6.57 -2.50
N ALA A 125 47.96 5.36 -2.56
CA ALA A 125 47.29 4.10 -2.23
C ALA A 125 47.44 3.87 -0.71
N VAL A 126 46.67 3.08 0.05
CA VAL A 126 45.91 1.85 -0.20
C VAL A 126 44.62 1.89 0.63
N THR A 127 43.56 1.33 0.04
CA THR A 127 42.27 0.95 0.64
C THR A 127 42.40 -0.12 1.72
N THR A 128 41.71 0.10 2.83
CA THR A 128 41.27 -0.89 3.81
C THR A 128 39.80 -0.64 4.12
N ASP A 129 39.05 -0.24 3.09
CA ASP A 129 37.89 0.60 3.27
C ASP A 129 36.68 -0.19 3.82
N PRO A 130 36.19 0.12 5.02
CA PRO A 130 34.88 -0.38 5.44
C PRO A 130 33.76 0.15 4.53
N ASP A 131 33.98 1.20 3.71
CA ASP A 131 33.04 1.79 2.72
C ASP A 131 32.74 0.94 1.45
N ALA A 132 32.80 -0.39 1.53
CA ALA A 132 32.27 -1.30 0.52
C ALA A 132 30.72 -1.32 0.38
N TRP A 133 30.01 -0.36 0.97
CA TRP A 133 28.54 -0.21 0.92
C TRP A 133 28.00 0.28 -0.43
N GLU A 134 28.88 0.46 -1.41
CA GLU A 134 28.49 0.58 -2.81
C GLU A 134 28.08 -0.82 -3.32
N GLN A 135 26.84 -1.06 -3.74
CA GLN A 135 26.24 -0.41 -4.91
C GLN A 135 24.72 -0.44 -4.76
N GLY A 136 24.15 0.68 -4.28
CA GLY A 136 22.77 0.75 -3.85
C GLY A 136 21.85 1.36 -4.92
N LEU A 137 21.02 0.53 -5.52
CA LEU A 137 19.82 1.04 -6.19
C LEU A 137 18.79 1.33 -5.11
N LEU A 138 18.43 2.61 -4.94
CA LEU A 138 17.33 3.00 -4.09
C LEU A 138 16.07 3.09 -4.95
N VAL A 139 15.07 2.27 -4.61
CA VAL A 139 13.72 2.43 -5.13
C VAL A 139 12.86 3.05 -4.05
N LEU A 140 12.25 4.19 -4.37
CA LEU A 140 11.59 5.06 -3.42
C LEU A 140 10.15 5.29 -3.85
N SER A 141 9.24 5.27 -2.87
CA SER A 141 7.89 5.79 -3.03
C SER A 141 7.83 7.14 -2.33
N LEU A 142 7.58 8.21 -3.08
CA LEU A 142 7.54 9.57 -2.54
C LEU A 142 6.19 10.23 -2.79
N GLN A 143 5.69 10.91 -1.76
CA GLN A 143 4.46 11.69 -1.83
C GLN A 143 4.72 13.00 -2.60
N GLU A 144 3.94 13.25 -3.64
CA GLU A 144 3.89 14.52 -4.36
C GLU A 144 2.44 15.03 -4.38
N GLY A 145 2.15 16.03 -3.54
CA GLY A 145 0.80 16.53 -3.35
C GLY A 145 -0.09 15.48 -2.68
N LEU A 146 -1.19 15.11 -3.33
CA LEU A 146 -2.08 14.05 -2.86
C LEU A 146 -1.70 12.68 -3.38
N ASP A 147 -0.74 12.58 -4.31
CA ASP A 147 -0.37 11.37 -5.02
C ASP A 147 0.98 10.83 -4.51
N ALA A 148 1.29 9.56 -4.81
CA ALA A 148 2.59 8.97 -4.52
C ALA A 148 3.16 8.34 -5.78
N HIS A 149 4.46 8.54 -6.02
CA HIS A 149 5.14 8.06 -7.22
C HIS A 149 6.42 7.33 -6.89
N LEU A 150 6.80 6.45 -7.82
CA LEU A 150 8.02 5.67 -7.71
C LEU A 150 9.19 6.42 -8.34
N PHE A 151 10.32 6.36 -7.66
CA PHE A 151 11.58 6.95 -8.08
C PHE A 151 12.70 5.93 -7.93
N VAL A 152 13.72 6.09 -8.76
CA VAL A 152 14.97 5.35 -8.64
C VAL A 152 16.13 6.32 -8.51
N TYR A 153 17.08 5.96 -7.66
CA TYR A 153 18.29 6.73 -7.46
C TYR A 153 19.48 5.81 -7.20
N GLN A 154 20.57 6.06 -7.89
CA GLN A 154 21.83 5.37 -7.66
C GLN A 154 22.91 6.42 -7.38
N PRO A 155 23.31 6.61 -6.10
CA PRO A 155 24.27 7.64 -5.74
C PRO A 155 25.67 7.38 -6.29
N LEU A 156 26.03 6.12 -6.55
CA LEU A 156 27.38 5.68 -6.92
C LEU A 156 27.28 4.67 -8.07
N ALA A 157 27.86 5.01 -9.22
CA ALA A 157 27.85 4.19 -10.43
C ALA A 157 28.98 3.16 -10.40
N GLN A 158 28.71 1.93 -10.83
CA GLN A 158 29.78 0.95 -11.08
C GLN A 158 30.71 1.42 -12.21
N ASP A 159 32.00 1.09 -12.11
CA ASP A 159 32.94 0.91 -13.23
C ASP A 159 32.84 1.95 -14.36
N ASN A 160 33.12 3.22 -14.07
CA ASN A 160 33.06 4.34 -15.03
C ASN A 160 31.67 4.57 -15.69
N GLY A 161 30.61 3.94 -15.17
CA GLY A 161 29.23 4.21 -15.55
C GLY A 161 28.78 5.59 -15.06
N ALA A 162 27.77 6.14 -15.71
CA ALA A 162 27.10 7.35 -15.20
C ALA A 162 26.22 6.95 -14.00
N ALA A 163 26.29 7.73 -12.91
CA ALA A 163 25.32 7.59 -11.82
C ALA A 163 23.91 7.74 -12.38
N LEU A 164 22.97 6.90 -11.94
CA LEU A 164 21.58 7.14 -12.31
C LEU A 164 21.13 8.40 -11.58
N PRO A 165 20.76 9.46 -12.31
CA PRO A 165 20.17 10.62 -11.67
C PRO A 165 18.87 10.18 -11.00
N PHE A 166 18.44 10.98 -10.03
CA PHE A 166 17.13 10.81 -9.42
C PHE A 166 16.05 10.82 -10.51
N LEU A 167 15.47 9.65 -10.79
CA LEU A 167 14.60 9.41 -11.94
C LEU A 167 13.22 9.00 -11.47
N ARG A 168 12.20 9.67 -11.98
CA ARG A 168 10.79 9.32 -11.76
C ARG A 168 10.41 8.16 -12.68
N LEU A 169 9.81 7.12 -12.11
CA LEU A 169 9.38 5.91 -12.80
C LEU A 169 7.87 5.90 -13.11
N THR A 170 7.05 6.50 -12.24
CA THR A 170 5.59 6.52 -12.43
C THR A 170 5.01 7.93 -12.39
N THR A 171 3.82 8.08 -12.98
CA THR A 171 3.09 9.34 -13.09
C THR A 171 1.59 9.09 -13.00
N GLY A 172 0.81 10.10 -12.63
CA GLY A 172 -0.66 10.03 -12.62
C GLY A 172 -1.24 10.66 -11.36
N SER A 173 -2.52 10.41 -11.09
CA SER A 173 -3.20 10.86 -9.87
C SER A 173 -3.59 9.67 -9.01
N TRP A 174 -2.57 8.88 -8.64
CA TRP A 174 -2.69 7.60 -7.96
C TRP A 174 -1.65 7.51 -6.85
N GLN A 175 -1.86 6.57 -5.93
CA GLN A 175 -0.82 6.15 -5.00
C GLN A 175 -0.05 5.00 -5.62
N ASP A 176 1.24 5.16 -5.91
CA ASP A 176 2.14 4.06 -6.23
C ASP A 176 3.11 3.86 -5.08
N VAL A 177 2.99 2.75 -4.36
CA VAL A 177 3.69 2.51 -3.09
C VAL A 177 4.24 1.09 -2.99
N ALA A 178 5.01 0.84 -1.92
CA ALA A 178 5.59 -0.46 -1.60
C ALA A 178 6.32 -1.12 -2.80
N PRO A 179 7.31 -0.44 -3.41
CA PRO A 179 8.03 -1.00 -4.54
C PRO A 179 8.90 -2.19 -4.12
N ALA A 180 8.96 -3.22 -4.97
CA ALA A 180 9.85 -4.36 -4.85
C ALA A 180 10.52 -4.62 -6.20
N LEU A 181 11.86 -4.72 -6.21
CA LEU A 181 12.63 -5.01 -7.42
C LEU A 181 12.70 -6.51 -7.66
N SER A 182 12.57 -6.94 -8.92
CA SER A 182 12.77 -8.34 -9.30
C SER A 182 14.22 -8.78 -9.08
N PRO A 183 14.49 -10.08 -8.83
CA PRO A 183 15.85 -10.58 -8.63
C PRO A 183 16.78 -10.34 -9.84
N ASP A 184 16.21 -10.29 -11.05
CA ASP A 184 16.96 -10.00 -12.28
C ASP A 184 17.11 -8.50 -12.58
N GLY A 185 16.54 -7.62 -11.74
CA GLY A 185 16.63 -6.17 -11.86
C GLY A 185 15.87 -5.57 -13.05
N LYS A 186 14.99 -6.32 -13.73
CA LYS A 186 14.28 -5.85 -14.93
C LYS A 186 12.86 -5.37 -14.67
N GLN A 187 12.27 -5.75 -13.54
CA GLN A 187 10.89 -5.45 -13.21
C GLN A 187 10.78 -4.86 -11.83
N LEU A 188 9.76 -4.02 -11.64
CA LEU A 188 9.38 -3.48 -10.35
C LEU A 188 7.93 -3.83 -10.06
N ALA A 189 7.67 -4.60 -9.02
CA ALA A 189 6.33 -4.80 -8.49
C ALA A 189 5.99 -3.66 -7.53
N PHE A 190 4.74 -3.22 -7.52
CA PHE A 190 4.28 -2.16 -6.62
C PHE A 190 2.77 -2.22 -6.43
N ALA A 191 2.29 -1.64 -5.34
CA ALA A 191 0.86 -1.49 -5.08
C ALA A 191 0.35 -0.16 -5.65
N SER A 192 -0.80 -0.18 -6.33
CA SER A 192 -1.41 1.03 -6.86
C SER A 192 -2.93 1.04 -6.79
N ASN A 193 -3.50 2.21 -6.51
CA ASN A 193 -4.95 2.42 -6.52
C ASN A 193 -5.51 2.91 -7.87
N ARG A 194 -4.72 2.84 -8.94
CA ARG A 194 -5.02 3.44 -10.25
C ARG A 194 -6.27 2.89 -10.96
N SER A 195 -6.75 1.71 -10.56
CA SER A 195 -7.95 1.09 -11.11
C SER A 195 -9.20 1.28 -10.24
N GLY A 196 -9.08 2.01 -9.12
CA GLY A 196 -10.16 2.26 -8.15
C GLY A 196 -10.05 1.45 -6.86
N GLN A 197 -9.29 0.36 -6.88
CA GLN A 197 -8.92 -0.47 -5.74
C GLN A 197 -7.39 -0.65 -5.68
N TRP A 198 -6.90 -1.13 -4.54
CA TRP A 198 -5.48 -1.44 -4.35
C TRP A 198 -5.14 -2.78 -4.98
N ASP A 199 -4.41 -2.74 -6.08
CA ASP A 199 -3.88 -3.93 -6.75
C ASP A 199 -2.37 -3.87 -6.89
N LEU A 200 -1.79 -5.02 -7.24
CA LEU A 200 -0.41 -5.12 -7.63
C LEU A 200 -0.23 -4.89 -9.13
N TYR A 201 0.85 -4.19 -9.47
CA TYR A 201 1.27 -3.90 -10.83
C TYR A 201 2.75 -4.24 -11.01
N LEU A 202 3.12 -4.54 -12.24
CA LEU A 202 4.51 -4.72 -12.66
C LEU A 202 4.88 -3.63 -13.65
N LEU A 203 5.98 -2.94 -13.37
CA LEU A 203 6.65 -2.02 -14.27
C LEU A 203 7.86 -2.72 -14.89
N ASN A 204 7.88 -2.84 -16.21
CA ASN A 204 9.06 -3.24 -16.96
C ASN A 204 10.02 -2.04 -17.06
N LEU A 205 11.21 -2.15 -16.47
CA LEU A 205 12.14 -1.01 -16.36
C LEU A 205 12.79 -0.60 -17.68
N ALA A 206 12.82 -1.50 -18.68
CA ALA A 206 13.42 -1.22 -19.98
C ALA A 206 12.43 -0.51 -20.93
N SER A 207 11.17 -0.92 -20.93
CA SER A 207 10.13 -0.39 -21.82
C SER A 207 9.26 0.70 -21.17
N GLY A 208 9.21 0.75 -19.85
CA GLY A 208 8.25 1.57 -19.11
C GLY A 208 6.82 1.02 -19.11
N GLU A 209 6.60 -0.17 -19.67
CA GLU A 209 5.28 -0.80 -19.70
C GLU A 209 4.82 -1.18 -18.28
N ILE A 210 3.56 -0.88 -17.96
CA ILE A 210 2.95 -1.27 -16.70
C ILE A 210 1.80 -2.25 -16.96
N THR A 211 1.88 -3.42 -16.34
CA THR A 211 0.84 -4.45 -16.38
C THR A 211 0.25 -4.65 -14.99
N ARG A 212 -1.03 -5.03 -14.92
CA ARG A 212 -1.74 -5.32 -13.67
C ARG A 212 -1.61 -6.81 -13.36
N VAL A 213 -1.26 -7.15 -12.12
CA VAL A 213 -1.07 -8.53 -11.65
C VAL A 213 -2.31 -9.04 -10.94
N THR A 214 -2.82 -8.27 -9.97
CA THR A 214 -4.05 -8.64 -9.25
C THR A 214 -5.23 -7.82 -9.74
N ASN A 215 -6.41 -8.45 -9.81
CA ASN A 215 -7.64 -7.79 -10.23
C ASN A 215 -8.82 -8.37 -9.47
N THR A 216 -8.81 -8.12 -8.17
CA THR A 216 -9.82 -8.60 -7.25
C THR A 216 -10.37 -7.41 -6.44
N PRO A 217 -11.50 -7.55 -5.71
CA PRO A 217 -12.04 -6.46 -4.90
C PRO A 217 -11.28 -6.23 -3.58
N GLU A 218 -10.37 -7.13 -3.22
CA GLU A 218 -9.57 -7.05 -2.00
C GLU A 218 -8.52 -5.91 -2.05
N TYR A 219 -7.96 -5.60 -0.89
CA TYR A 219 -6.78 -4.76 -0.80
C TYR A 219 -5.55 -5.64 -0.98
N ASP A 220 -4.73 -5.38 -2.00
CA ASP A 220 -3.45 -6.06 -2.21
C ASP A 220 -2.28 -5.07 -2.15
N SER A 221 -1.22 -5.41 -1.40
CA SER A 221 -0.05 -4.54 -1.23
C SER A 221 1.22 -5.30 -0.82
N ALA A 222 2.29 -4.54 -0.54
CA ALA A 222 3.59 -5.04 -0.06
C ALA A 222 4.11 -6.29 -0.81
N PRO A 223 4.26 -6.22 -2.15
CA PRO A 223 4.75 -7.35 -2.93
C PRO A 223 6.21 -7.69 -2.59
N SER A 224 6.56 -8.97 -2.75
CA SER A 224 7.92 -9.49 -2.62
C SER A 224 8.14 -10.61 -3.63
N PHE A 225 9.19 -10.49 -4.44
CA PHE A 225 9.50 -11.48 -5.47
C PHE A 225 10.11 -12.75 -4.87
N SER A 226 9.63 -13.89 -5.36
CA SER A 226 10.35 -15.15 -5.32
C SER A 226 11.72 -15.05 -5.99
N ALA A 227 12.66 -15.90 -5.57
CA ALA A 227 14.03 -15.92 -6.07
C ALA A 227 14.17 -16.21 -7.57
N ASP A 228 13.23 -16.97 -8.15
CA ASP A 228 13.17 -17.24 -9.59
C ASP A 228 12.47 -16.14 -10.39
N GLY A 229 11.87 -15.16 -9.71
CA GLY A 229 11.14 -14.06 -10.32
C GLY A 229 9.84 -14.46 -11.00
N LEU A 230 9.27 -15.63 -10.69
CA LEU A 230 8.02 -16.12 -11.31
C LEU A 230 6.78 -15.89 -10.43
N TRP A 231 6.99 -15.68 -9.13
CA TRP A 231 5.94 -15.50 -8.13
C TRP A 231 6.11 -14.24 -7.31
N LEU A 232 5.00 -13.70 -6.82
CA LEU A 232 4.94 -12.67 -5.79
C LEU A 232 4.29 -13.22 -4.53
N ALA A 233 4.91 -12.95 -3.38
CA ALA A 233 4.22 -12.96 -2.09
C ALA A 233 3.74 -11.54 -1.80
N TYR A 234 2.55 -11.39 -1.25
CA TYR A 234 1.96 -10.10 -0.96
C TYR A 234 0.98 -10.19 0.20
N GLU A 235 0.65 -9.05 0.80
CA GLU A 235 -0.42 -8.98 1.79
C GLU A 235 -1.74 -8.70 1.09
N SER A 236 -2.80 -9.42 1.48
CA SER A 236 -4.16 -9.23 0.99
C SER A 236 -5.15 -9.15 2.16
N TYR A 237 -6.18 -8.30 2.05
CA TYR A 237 -7.23 -8.23 3.06
C TYR A 237 -8.35 -9.25 2.77
N LEU A 238 -8.28 -10.41 3.42
CA LEU A 238 -9.15 -11.56 3.23
C LEU A 238 -9.88 -11.91 4.53
N ASP A 239 -11.18 -12.19 4.44
CA ASP A 239 -11.99 -12.68 5.58
C ASP A 239 -11.82 -11.86 6.88
N ASP A 240 -11.84 -10.53 6.75
CA ASP A 240 -11.65 -9.56 7.85
C ASP A 240 -10.27 -9.56 8.53
N SER A 241 -9.23 -10.07 7.85
CA SER A 241 -7.84 -10.07 8.32
C SER A 241 -6.87 -9.73 7.18
N LEU A 242 -5.65 -9.28 7.52
CA LEU A 242 -4.55 -9.28 6.55
C LEU A 242 -3.95 -10.69 6.51
N GLU A 243 -3.74 -11.21 5.32
CA GLU A 243 -3.19 -12.53 5.07
C GLU A 243 -2.05 -12.44 4.05
N ILE A 244 -1.08 -13.36 4.14
CA ILE A 244 -0.07 -13.52 3.11
C ILE A 244 -0.62 -14.42 2.01
N VAL A 245 -0.53 -13.93 0.78
CA VAL A 245 -0.94 -14.63 -0.44
C VAL A 245 0.25 -14.75 -1.37
N ILE A 246 0.29 -15.82 -2.15
CA ILE A 246 1.30 -16.08 -3.18
C ILE A 246 0.60 -16.20 -4.53
N ALA A 247 0.97 -15.40 -5.52
CA ALA A 247 0.42 -15.49 -6.87
C ALA A 247 1.51 -15.56 -7.94
N PRO A 248 1.27 -16.27 -9.06
CA PRO A 248 2.18 -16.24 -10.20
C PRO A 248 2.08 -14.87 -10.88
N ILE A 249 3.18 -14.44 -11.51
CA ILE A 249 3.22 -13.18 -12.25
C ILE A 249 2.43 -13.25 -13.56
N ASP A 250 2.38 -14.41 -14.20
CA ASP A 250 1.72 -14.62 -15.49
C ASP A 250 0.21 -14.92 -15.39
N ALA A 251 -0.33 -14.99 -14.17
CA ALA A 251 -1.74 -15.28 -13.87
C ALA A 251 -2.28 -16.60 -14.49
N GLU A 252 -1.42 -17.54 -14.91
CA GLU A 252 -1.87 -18.83 -15.44
C GLU A 252 -2.35 -19.78 -14.33
N GLN A 253 -1.92 -19.54 -13.10
CA GLN A 253 -2.26 -20.33 -11.92
C GLN A 253 -3.01 -19.46 -10.91
N ASP A 254 -3.88 -20.10 -10.13
CA ASP A 254 -4.62 -19.42 -9.07
C ASP A 254 -3.68 -18.98 -7.94
N ALA A 255 -4.01 -17.86 -7.31
CA ALA A 255 -3.34 -17.40 -6.11
C ALA A 255 -3.55 -18.39 -4.95
N ILE A 256 -2.53 -18.54 -4.12
CA ILE A 256 -2.49 -19.42 -2.96
C ILE A 256 -2.49 -18.56 -1.70
N GLN A 257 -3.56 -18.65 -0.93
CA GLN A 257 -3.59 -18.10 0.42
C GLN A 257 -2.63 -18.90 1.31
N LEU A 258 -1.52 -18.29 1.73
CA LEU A 258 -0.47 -18.94 2.52
C LEU A 258 -0.85 -19.01 3.99
N THR A 259 -1.47 -17.96 4.53
CA THR A 259 -1.89 -17.84 5.92
C THR A 259 -3.41 -17.71 6.04
N SER A 260 -3.96 -18.17 7.16
CA SER A 260 -5.41 -18.12 7.43
C SER A 260 -5.70 -18.09 8.94
N HIS A 261 -4.85 -17.40 9.70
CA HIS A 261 -4.96 -17.36 11.17
C HIS A 261 -5.75 -16.12 11.59
N LEU A 262 -6.40 -16.16 12.76
CA LEU A 262 -7.14 -15.01 13.31
C LEU A 262 -6.29 -13.73 13.56
N GLY A 263 -4.98 -13.81 13.42
CA GLY A 263 -4.08 -12.68 13.63
C GLY A 263 -3.64 -12.16 12.27
N ALA A 264 -3.69 -10.85 12.07
CA ALA A 264 -3.20 -10.19 10.87
C ALA A 264 -1.73 -10.56 10.58
N ASP A 265 -1.49 -10.95 9.33
CA ASP A 265 -0.20 -11.28 8.75
C ASP A 265 0.13 -10.28 7.63
N SER A 266 1.30 -9.64 7.69
CA SER A 266 1.64 -8.51 6.80
C SER A 266 3.13 -8.44 6.46
N SER A 267 3.48 -7.55 5.52
CA SER A 267 4.87 -7.28 5.11
C SER A 267 5.69 -8.54 4.78
N PRO A 268 5.28 -9.34 3.79
CA PRO A 268 6.03 -10.53 3.41
C PRO A 268 7.38 -10.15 2.79
N ALA A 269 8.38 -10.98 3.08
CA ALA A 269 9.70 -10.93 2.48
C ALA A 269 10.08 -12.34 2.06
N TRP A 270 10.08 -12.59 0.76
CA TRP A 270 10.53 -13.87 0.21
C TRP A 270 12.05 -13.97 0.32
N SER A 271 12.53 -15.12 0.81
CA SER A 271 13.97 -15.38 0.89
C SER A 271 14.58 -15.39 -0.51
N PRO A 272 15.79 -14.82 -0.70
CA PRO A 272 16.53 -14.95 -1.95
C PRO A 272 16.96 -16.40 -2.24
N THR A 273 16.83 -17.31 -1.27
CA THR A 273 16.99 -18.77 -1.46
C THR A 273 15.70 -19.48 -1.89
N GLY A 274 14.57 -18.76 -1.92
CA GLY A 274 13.31 -19.20 -2.53
C GLY A 274 12.38 -20.07 -1.69
N ARG A 275 12.87 -20.81 -0.68
CA ARG A 275 12.05 -21.80 0.06
C ARG A 275 11.40 -21.28 1.35
N GLN A 276 11.55 -20.00 1.64
CA GLN A 276 11.06 -19.40 2.88
C GLN A 276 10.47 -18.01 2.63
N ILE A 277 9.47 -17.64 3.43
CA ILE A 277 8.91 -16.29 3.48
C ILE A 277 8.90 -15.83 4.93
N ALA A 278 9.57 -14.72 5.22
CA ALA A 278 9.47 -14.03 6.49
C ALA A 278 8.29 -13.04 6.42
N PHE A 279 7.54 -12.88 7.50
CA PHE A 279 6.41 -11.95 7.55
C PHE A 279 6.16 -11.49 8.99
N VAL A 280 5.41 -10.41 9.14
CA VAL A 280 4.94 -9.92 10.44
C VAL A 280 3.63 -10.63 10.77
N SER A 281 3.47 -11.13 12.00
CA SER A 281 2.20 -11.68 12.47
C SER A 281 1.84 -11.19 13.86
N THR A 282 0.54 -10.98 14.07
CA THR A 282 -0.05 -10.69 15.39
C THR A 282 -0.55 -11.93 16.13
N ARG A 283 -0.39 -13.13 15.58
CA ARG A 283 -0.92 -14.38 16.18
C ARG A 283 -0.40 -14.69 17.59
N GLY A 284 0.74 -14.10 17.97
CA GLY A 284 1.31 -14.18 19.32
C GLY A 284 0.84 -13.10 20.30
N GLY A 285 -0.12 -12.25 19.91
CA GLY A 285 -0.66 -11.12 20.70
C GLY A 285 0.01 -9.77 20.42
N SER A 286 1.18 -9.75 19.79
CA SER A 286 1.85 -8.55 19.27
C SER A 286 2.58 -8.86 17.97
N ASN A 287 3.07 -7.83 17.25
CA ASN A 287 3.78 -8.02 16.00
C ASN A 287 5.13 -8.73 16.22
N HIS A 288 5.22 -9.96 15.75
CA HIS A 288 6.45 -10.75 15.70
C HIS A 288 6.83 -11.10 14.28
N ILE A 289 8.12 -11.40 14.05
CA ILE A 289 8.57 -11.98 12.79
C ILE A 289 8.31 -13.47 12.84
N TRP A 290 7.61 -13.96 11.84
CA TRP A 290 7.34 -15.35 11.58
C TRP A 290 7.98 -15.77 10.27
N LEU A 291 8.30 -17.05 10.18
CA LEU A 291 8.86 -17.69 9.00
C LEU A 291 7.90 -18.77 8.54
N ALA A 292 7.56 -18.77 7.25
CA ALA A 292 6.86 -19.85 6.58
C ALA A 292 7.86 -20.67 5.77
N ASP A 293 7.86 -21.98 5.98
CA ASP A 293 8.57 -22.97 5.16
C ASP A 293 7.65 -23.44 4.03
N LEU A 294 8.07 -23.19 2.77
CA LEU A 294 7.25 -23.49 1.60
C LEU A 294 7.23 -24.98 1.25
N ASP A 295 8.13 -25.79 1.79
CA ASP A 295 8.18 -27.24 1.54
C ASP A 295 7.25 -28.05 2.47
N LYS A 296 6.70 -27.41 3.51
CA LYS A 296 5.73 -27.99 4.43
C LYS A 296 4.34 -27.45 4.14
N THR A 297 3.29 -28.22 4.37
CA THR A 297 1.90 -27.77 4.14
C THR A 297 1.05 -27.71 5.41
N GLY A 298 1.59 -28.13 6.56
CA GLY A 298 0.90 -28.10 7.86
C GLY A 298 1.25 -26.86 8.68
N ASP A 299 0.64 -26.75 9.86
CA ASP A 299 0.90 -25.64 10.80
C ASP A 299 2.37 -25.60 11.28
N ASP A 300 3.06 -26.74 11.23
CA ASP A 300 4.50 -26.87 11.52
C ASP A 300 5.41 -26.18 10.49
N ARG A 301 4.83 -25.58 9.44
CA ARG A 301 5.52 -24.69 8.52
C ARG A 301 5.83 -23.32 9.10
N PHE A 302 5.10 -22.89 10.14
CA PHE A 302 5.23 -21.55 10.70
C PHE A 302 6.07 -21.56 11.98
N VAL A 303 7.12 -20.74 12.00
CA VAL A 303 8.01 -20.60 13.15
C VAL A 303 8.13 -19.13 13.52
N GLN A 304 7.85 -18.80 14.79
CA GLN A 304 8.13 -17.47 15.32
C GLN A 304 9.63 -17.28 15.54
N LEU A 305 10.23 -16.31 14.84
CA LEU A 305 11.64 -15.97 14.93
C LEU A 305 11.90 -14.94 16.03
N SER A 306 11.12 -13.84 16.07
CA SER A 306 11.34 -12.80 17.08
C SER A 306 10.56 -13.08 18.37
N ARG A 307 11.19 -12.86 19.53
CA ARG A 307 10.61 -13.16 20.86
C ARG A 307 10.67 -11.97 21.83
N ALA A 308 10.90 -10.77 21.32
CA ALA A 308 11.01 -9.58 22.16
C ALA A 308 9.62 -9.19 22.67
N TYR A 309 9.39 -9.33 23.99
CA TYR A 309 8.10 -9.06 24.63
C TYR A 309 7.76 -7.57 24.74
N GLU A 310 8.74 -6.67 24.58
CA GLU A 310 8.55 -5.21 24.68
C GLU A 310 8.78 -4.47 23.35
N ALA A 311 9.00 -5.19 22.25
CA ALA A 311 9.29 -4.60 20.95
C ALA A 311 8.35 -5.12 19.86
N THR A 312 7.89 -4.22 18.98
CA THR A 312 7.05 -4.58 17.83
C THR A 312 7.93 -4.76 16.60
N ALA A 313 7.92 -5.94 15.98
CA ALA A 313 8.65 -6.16 14.75
C ALA A 313 7.89 -5.64 13.53
N ARG A 314 8.61 -5.13 12.52
CA ARG A 314 8.03 -4.56 11.29
C ARG A 314 8.97 -4.82 10.11
N HIS A 315 8.40 -4.94 8.90
CA HIS A 315 9.11 -4.97 7.61
C HIS A 315 10.39 -5.83 7.61
N PRO A 316 10.28 -7.16 7.77
CA PRO A 316 11.44 -8.03 7.63
C PRO A 316 12.07 -7.86 6.25
N VAL A 317 13.39 -7.92 6.18
CA VAL A 317 14.15 -7.98 4.92
C VAL A 317 15.23 -9.04 5.06
N TRP A 318 15.54 -9.71 3.96
CA TRP A 318 16.60 -10.71 3.92
C TRP A 318 17.93 -10.07 3.58
N SER A 319 18.99 -10.58 4.19
CA SER A 319 20.35 -10.48 3.66
C SER A 319 20.41 -11.08 2.26
N THR A 320 21.32 -10.61 1.41
CA THR A 320 21.45 -11.08 0.02
C THR A 320 21.81 -12.57 -0.09
N ASP A 321 22.45 -13.13 0.95
CA ASP A 321 22.77 -14.55 1.06
C ASP A 321 21.66 -15.38 1.73
N GLY A 322 20.58 -14.73 2.16
CA GLY A 322 19.40 -15.36 2.74
C GLY A 322 19.61 -15.96 4.14
N ARG A 323 20.62 -15.49 4.88
CA ARG A 323 20.92 -15.91 6.26
C ARG A 323 20.48 -14.93 7.32
#